data_AF-A0A434AWT1-F1
#
_entry.id   AF-A0A434AWT1-F1
#
_cell.length_a   1.000
_cell.length_b   1.000
_cell.length_c   1.000
_cell.angle_alpha   90.00
_cell.angle_beta   90.00
_cell.angle_gamma   90.00
#
_symmetry.space_group_name_H-M   'P 1'
#
loop_
_entity.id
_entity.type
_entity.pdbx_description
1 polymer ?
#
loop_
_entity_poly.entity_id
_entity_poly.type
_entity_poly.pdbx_seq_one_letter_code
_entity_poly.pdbx_strand_id
1 'polypeptide(L)'
;MRFIYFCLVGLLLSVIFSCSNSKERDYVAYHHKIIDANFNIINGELDSALAIYEDLFKEYPKHFYKDVHNGCVCAIKLGKFEKALQYAKELVLHGYQEVDFQNDYFTDLRASDSWIQFGKDYSKLRDSYLKNQDKKERNIYHELFLKDQKAADIWGICNRDSLYKVYFKNANRLHTLYSEYGLPKFLLNKDSLNLQYWAFFRHYFGMKNIVTNSDKIRASSIKMNFSSLAWDKILLKELHHGNLTPEFYSQVVSYHNPNHPYGKFAIRLDFQTERVELFTPLNKDKASWVNKNRDSIGLMPYTPLNSDVLKTTWYANYPFKEIKQAYLNCGTCKTDDDYFELMIKIEKETELKYAKDDILNGFLLDDYRGLKERWLENIHKYKLNLPKNASCSKPK
;
A
#
# COMPACT_ATOMS: atom_id res chain seq x y z
N MET A 1 39.24 -2.19 50.03
CA MET A 1 38.08 -2.88 49.41
C MET A 1 36.84 -1.99 49.23
N ARG A 2 36.46 -1.12 50.18
CA ARG A 2 35.26 -0.25 50.02
C ARG A 2 35.36 0.77 48.87
N PHE A 3 36.55 1.25 48.52
CA PHE A 3 36.75 2.23 47.43
C PHE A 3 36.53 1.64 46.02
N ILE A 4 36.84 0.36 45.80
CA ILE A 4 36.68 -0.32 44.50
C ILE A 4 35.19 -0.54 44.18
N TYR A 5 34.36 -0.79 45.19
CA TYR A 5 32.92 -0.96 45.04
C TYR A 5 32.22 0.33 44.59
N PHE A 6 32.66 1.49 45.08
CA PHE A 6 32.10 2.79 44.66
C PHE A 6 32.43 3.14 43.19
N CYS A 7 33.63 2.79 42.70
CA CYS A 7 33.97 2.97 41.30
C CYS A 7 33.20 2.02 40.36
N LEU A 8 32.98 0.77 40.75
CA LEU A 8 32.21 -0.21 39.97
C LEU A 8 30.73 0.15 39.89
N VAL A 9 30.13 0.65 40.97
CA VAL A 9 28.72 1.10 40.97
C VAL A 9 28.55 2.39 40.15
N GLY A 10 29.52 3.31 40.19
CA GLY A 10 29.52 4.52 39.36
C GLY A 10 29.62 4.22 37.85
N LEU A 11 30.44 3.25 37.46
CA LEU A 11 30.57 2.82 36.06
C LEU A 11 29.31 2.10 35.56
N LEU A 12 28.66 1.32 36.43
CA LEU A 12 27.39 0.65 36.10
C LEU A 12 26.26 1.68 35.91
N LEU A 13 26.22 2.75 36.72
CA LEU A 13 25.23 3.82 36.62
C LEU A 13 25.42 4.71 35.37
N SER A 14 26.66 4.91 34.90
CA SER A 14 26.90 5.68 33.66
C SER A 14 26.47 4.95 32.38
N VAL A 15 26.47 3.61 32.38
CA VAL A 15 26.00 2.82 31.23
C VAL A 15 24.47 2.83 31.12
N ILE A 16 23.75 2.98 32.24
CA ILE A 16 22.28 2.98 32.27
C ILE A 16 21.68 4.33 31.80
N PHE A 17 22.44 5.43 31.86
CA PHE A 17 21.95 6.76 31.44
C PHE A 17 22.21 7.12 29.96
N SER A 18 22.74 6.20 29.17
CA SER A 18 22.75 6.34 27.70
C SER A 18 21.42 5.85 27.09
N CYS A 19 20.29 6.15 27.75
CA CYS A 19 19.01 6.25 27.05
C CYS A 19 19.15 7.44 26.09
N SER A 20 19.70 7.14 24.93
CA SER A 20 19.67 8.00 23.77
C SER A 20 18.25 8.52 23.68
N ASN A 21 18.06 9.82 23.91
CA ASN A 21 16.89 10.54 23.42
C ASN A 21 16.95 10.40 21.90
N SER A 22 16.54 9.24 21.37
CA SER A 22 16.22 9.12 19.97
C SER A 22 15.06 10.08 19.81
N LYS A 23 15.36 11.28 19.32
CA LYS A 23 14.33 12.16 18.79
C LYS A 23 13.48 11.26 17.93
N GLU A 24 12.21 11.15 18.30
CA GLU A 24 11.23 10.38 17.58
C GLU A 24 11.32 10.79 16.11
N ARG A 25 11.87 9.88 15.28
CA ARG A 25 12.18 10.23 13.89
C ARG A 25 10.86 10.28 13.15
N ASP A 26 10.61 11.38 12.47
CA ASP A 26 9.39 11.55 11.68
C ASP A 26 9.49 10.70 10.40
N TYR A 27 8.68 9.65 10.32
CA TYR A 27 8.65 8.78 9.14
C TYR A 27 7.98 9.43 7.92
N VAL A 28 7.38 10.62 8.03
CA VAL A 28 6.96 11.37 6.84
C VAL A 28 8.17 11.71 5.95
N ALA A 29 9.29 12.12 6.55
CA ALA A 29 10.53 12.37 5.82
C ALA A 29 11.13 11.09 5.21
N TYR A 30 10.99 9.95 5.90
CA TYR A 30 11.34 8.63 5.36
C TYR A 30 10.56 8.36 4.06
N HIS A 31 9.24 8.52 4.08
CA HIS A 31 8.40 8.23 2.91
C HIS A 31 8.66 9.18 1.72
N HIS A 32 9.01 10.44 1.97
CA HIS A 32 9.46 11.34 0.88
C HIS A 32 10.73 10.83 0.20
N LYS A 33 11.74 10.41 0.97
CA LYS A 33 12.96 9.82 0.39
C LYS A 33 12.68 8.50 -0.34
N ILE A 34 11.72 7.69 0.13
CA ILE A 34 11.30 6.47 -0.59
C ILE A 34 10.69 6.83 -1.96
N ILE A 35 9.91 7.90 -2.05
CA ILE A 35 9.37 8.38 -3.33
C ILE A 35 10.51 8.76 -4.28
N ASP A 36 11.53 9.48 -3.80
CA ASP A 36 12.71 9.84 -4.59
C ASP A 36 13.48 8.60 -5.08
N ALA A 37 13.67 7.60 -4.20
CA ALA A 37 14.30 6.33 -4.58
C ALA A 37 13.50 5.58 -5.65
N ASN A 38 12.17 5.56 -5.54
CA ASN A 38 11.30 4.95 -6.54
C ASN A 38 11.41 5.67 -7.90
N PHE A 39 11.47 7.00 -7.92
CA PHE A 39 11.70 7.75 -9.16
C PHE A 39 13.07 7.45 -9.78
N ASN A 40 14.13 7.33 -8.97
CA ASN A 40 15.44 6.90 -9.46
C ASN A 40 15.38 5.50 -10.09
N ILE A 41 14.64 4.56 -9.51
CA ILE A 41 14.42 3.24 -10.11
C ILE A 41 13.71 3.36 -11.46
N ILE A 42 12.62 4.13 -11.52
CA ILE A 42 11.85 4.36 -12.76
C ILE A 42 12.73 4.95 -13.87
N ASN A 43 13.68 5.81 -13.51
CA ASN A 43 14.61 6.45 -14.45
C ASN A 43 15.85 5.59 -14.75
N GLY A 44 15.97 4.39 -14.18
CA GLY A 44 17.12 3.50 -14.36
C GLY A 44 18.36 3.91 -13.55
N GLU A 45 18.26 4.90 -12.67
CA GLU A 45 19.32 5.41 -11.80
C GLU A 45 19.48 4.54 -10.54
N LEU A 46 19.74 3.24 -10.74
CA LEU A 46 19.70 2.24 -9.67
C LEU A 46 20.73 2.50 -8.56
N ASP A 47 21.91 3.03 -8.88
CA ASP A 47 22.92 3.39 -7.87
C ASP A 47 22.42 4.50 -6.93
N SER A 48 21.78 5.54 -7.47
CA SER A 48 21.17 6.63 -6.70
C SER A 48 20.04 6.11 -5.81
N ALA A 49 19.18 5.24 -6.36
CA ALA A 49 18.11 4.61 -5.60
C ALA A 49 18.63 3.77 -4.44
N LEU A 50 19.63 2.91 -4.70
CA LEU A 50 20.24 2.08 -3.67
C LEU A 50 20.91 2.92 -2.57
N ALA A 51 21.60 4.00 -2.92
CA ALA A 51 22.21 4.90 -1.96
C ALA A 51 21.17 5.51 -1.00
N ILE A 52 20.01 5.92 -1.52
CA ILE A 52 18.91 6.42 -0.69
C ILE A 52 18.40 5.33 0.27
N TYR A 53 18.19 4.10 -0.21
CA TYR A 53 17.77 2.99 0.67
C TYR A 53 18.82 2.70 1.76
N GLU A 54 20.10 2.68 1.42
CA GLU A 54 21.18 2.45 2.38
C GLU A 54 21.21 3.52 3.48
N ASP A 55 21.08 4.79 3.09
CA ASP A 55 21.00 5.90 4.03
C ASP A 55 19.75 5.80 4.92
N LEU A 56 18.59 5.51 4.33
CA LEU A 56 17.35 5.30 5.07
C LEU A 56 17.45 4.14 6.05
N PHE A 57 18.01 3.00 5.65
CA PHE A 57 18.08 1.82 6.52
C PHE A 57 19.12 1.93 7.63
N LYS A 58 20.11 2.80 7.46
CA LYS A 58 21.03 3.20 8.54
C LYS A 58 20.39 4.21 9.48
N GLU A 59 19.59 5.12 8.92
CA GLU A 59 18.97 6.21 9.64
C GLU A 59 17.77 5.71 10.48
N TYR A 60 16.85 4.95 9.91
CA TYR A 60 15.61 4.56 10.56
C TYR A 60 15.70 3.14 11.11
N PRO A 61 15.19 2.85 12.33
CA PRO A 61 15.29 1.51 12.92
C PRO A 61 14.20 0.53 12.47
N LYS A 62 13.14 1.00 11.80
CA LYS A 62 12.05 0.17 11.27
C LYS A 62 12.00 0.35 9.77
N HIS A 63 11.90 -0.75 9.05
CA HIS A 63 11.77 -0.74 7.60
C HIS A 63 10.47 -1.44 7.22
N PHE A 64 9.87 -0.99 6.13
CA PHE A 64 8.74 -1.70 5.53
C PHE A 64 9.31 -2.75 4.56
N TYR A 65 8.73 -3.95 4.57
CA TYR A 65 9.23 -5.05 3.74
C TYR A 65 9.32 -4.69 2.25
N LYS A 66 8.42 -3.82 1.75
CA LYS A 66 8.41 -3.37 0.35
C LYS A 66 9.65 -2.55 0.03
N ASP A 67 10.07 -1.69 0.95
CA ASP A 67 11.23 -0.83 0.77
C ASP A 67 12.52 -1.66 0.82
N VAL A 68 12.61 -2.61 1.77
CA VAL A 68 13.72 -3.57 1.85
C VAL A 68 13.81 -4.41 0.58
N HIS A 69 12.66 -4.80 0.01
CA HIS A 69 12.61 -5.53 -1.26
C HIS A 69 13.16 -4.69 -2.39
N ASN A 70 12.69 -3.45 -2.55
CA ASN A 70 13.14 -2.58 -3.62
C ASN A 70 14.66 -2.33 -3.53
N GLY A 71 15.18 -2.08 -2.31
CA GLY A 71 16.61 -1.96 -2.06
C GLY A 71 17.40 -3.24 -2.37
N CYS A 72 16.83 -4.41 -2.05
CA CYS A 72 17.39 -5.71 -2.40
C CYS A 72 17.52 -5.89 -3.92
N VAL A 73 16.44 -5.65 -4.67
CA VAL A 73 16.46 -5.79 -6.12
C VAL A 73 17.43 -4.78 -6.77
N CYS A 74 17.51 -3.55 -6.27
CA CYS A 74 18.53 -2.59 -6.72
C CYS A 74 19.95 -3.14 -6.53
N ALA A 75 20.26 -3.68 -5.34
CA ALA A 75 21.57 -4.26 -5.06
C ALA A 75 21.90 -5.44 -5.98
N ILE A 76 20.92 -6.30 -6.28
CA ILE A 76 21.09 -7.44 -7.20
C ILE A 76 21.42 -6.94 -8.60
N LYS A 77 20.64 -5.98 -9.12
CA LYS A 77 20.84 -5.44 -10.48
C LYS A 77 22.17 -4.70 -10.65
N LEU A 78 22.75 -4.22 -9.57
CA LEU A 78 24.08 -3.60 -9.54
C LEU A 78 25.21 -4.61 -9.27
N GLY A 79 24.92 -5.91 -9.14
CA GLY A 79 25.90 -6.94 -8.81
C GLY A 79 26.46 -6.85 -7.38
N LYS A 80 25.84 -6.05 -6.49
CA LYS A 80 26.25 -5.86 -5.10
C LYS A 80 25.69 -7.00 -4.22
N PHE A 81 26.06 -8.25 -4.53
CA PHE A 81 25.43 -9.45 -3.97
C PHE A 81 25.53 -9.58 -2.45
N GLU A 82 26.63 -9.14 -1.82
CA GLU A 82 26.73 -9.13 -0.36
C GLU A 82 25.69 -8.23 0.30
N LYS A 83 25.41 -7.07 -0.30
CA LYS A 83 24.37 -6.14 0.17
C LYS A 83 22.97 -6.71 -0.08
N ALA A 84 22.75 -7.26 -1.28
CA ALA A 84 21.51 -7.95 -1.60
C ALA A 84 21.24 -9.11 -0.62
N LEU A 85 22.27 -9.86 -0.23
CA LEU A 85 22.15 -10.93 0.76
C LEU A 85 21.75 -10.39 2.14
N GLN A 86 22.32 -9.27 2.58
CA GLN A 86 21.91 -8.62 3.83
C GLN A 86 20.41 -8.27 3.81
N TYR A 87 19.95 -7.64 2.74
CA TYR A 87 18.53 -7.31 2.57
C TYR A 87 17.65 -8.56 2.43
N ALA A 88 18.09 -9.60 1.73
CA ALA A 88 17.36 -10.87 1.64
C ALA A 88 17.17 -11.51 3.02
N LYS A 89 18.19 -11.48 3.89
CA LYS A 89 18.07 -11.97 5.28
C LYS A 89 17.05 -11.16 6.07
N GLU A 90 17.06 -9.84 5.90
CA GLU A 90 16.07 -8.94 6.51
C GLU A 90 14.65 -9.18 5.97
N LEU A 91 14.47 -9.44 4.68
CA LEU A 91 13.19 -9.81 4.09
C LEU A 91 12.60 -11.07 4.72
N VAL A 92 13.42 -12.08 5.05
CA VAL A 92 12.95 -13.27 5.79
C VAL A 92 12.43 -12.87 7.18
N LEU A 93 13.09 -11.94 7.86
CA LEU A 93 12.64 -11.37 9.14
C LEU A 93 11.39 -10.48 8.98
N HIS A 94 11.08 -10.04 7.77
CA HIS A 94 9.83 -9.39 7.38
C HIS A 94 8.78 -10.37 6.82
N GLY A 95 9.01 -11.67 6.92
CA GLY A 95 8.02 -12.68 6.59
C GLY A 95 8.09 -13.24 5.17
N TYR A 96 9.10 -12.87 4.37
CA TYR A 96 9.35 -13.54 3.08
C TYR A 96 9.50 -15.05 3.28
N GLN A 97 8.92 -15.76 2.32
CA GLN A 97 9.01 -17.20 2.19
C GLN A 97 9.98 -17.54 1.07
N GLU A 98 10.49 -18.77 1.08
CA GLU A 98 11.42 -19.27 0.06
C GLU A 98 10.87 -19.11 -1.37
N VAL A 99 9.56 -19.29 -1.54
CA VAL A 99 8.87 -19.09 -2.83
C VAL A 99 8.96 -17.65 -3.33
N ASP A 100 9.01 -16.66 -2.43
CA ASP A 100 9.13 -15.25 -2.81
C ASP A 100 10.49 -14.96 -3.46
N PHE A 101 11.52 -15.73 -3.10
CA PHE A 101 12.83 -15.64 -3.70
C PHE A 101 12.96 -16.41 -5.01
N GLN A 102 11.94 -17.12 -5.49
CA GLN A 102 11.97 -17.83 -6.77
C GLN A 102 11.64 -16.92 -7.96
N ASN A 103 11.18 -15.69 -7.72
CA ASN A 103 10.89 -14.74 -8.78
C ASN A 103 12.16 -14.37 -9.59
N ASP A 104 11.98 -14.01 -10.85
CA ASP A 104 13.07 -13.83 -11.83
C ASP A 104 14.05 -12.72 -11.45
N TYR A 105 13.59 -11.67 -10.78
CA TYR A 105 14.45 -10.57 -10.32
C TYR A 105 15.43 -10.97 -9.19
N PHE A 106 15.30 -12.18 -8.62
CA PHE A 106 16.28 -12.75 -7.70
C PHE A 106 17.25 -13.75 -8.37
N THR A 107 17.09 -14.05 -9.67
CA THR A 107 17.88 -15.10 -10.36
C THR A 107 19.38 -14.90 -10.22
N ASP A 108 19.87 -13.67 -10.43
CA ASP A 108 21.30 -13.37 -10.34
C ASP A 108 21.84 -13.56 -8.91
N LEU A 109 21.04 -13.19 -7.89
CA LEU A 109 21.38 -13.48 -6.50
C LEU A 109 21.45 -14.98 -6.27
N ARG A 110 20.45 -15.75 -6.74
CA ARG A 110 20.41 -17.22 -6.57
C ARG A 110 21.58 -17.93 -7.24
N ALA A 111 22.12 -17.36 -8.31
CA ALA A 111 23.29 -17.86 -9.01
C ALA A 111 24.62 -17.50 -8.34
N SER A 112 24.62 -16.59 -7.35
CA SER A 112 25.83 -16.18 -6.63
C SER A 112 26.25 -17.20 -5.57
N ASP A 113 27.55 -17.26 -5.27
CA ASP A 113 28.08 -18.11 -4.20
C ASP A 113 27.49 -17.76 -2.82
N SER A 114 27.17 -16.48 -2.61
CA SER A 114 26.57 -15.96 -1.37
C SER A 114 25.18 -16.56 -1.11
N TRP A 115 24.46 -17.03 -2.14
CA TRP A 115 23.16 -17.70 -2.00
C TRP A 115 23.25 -19.06 -1.33
N ILE A 116 24.35 -19.81 -1.53
CA ILE A 116 24.55 -21.10 -0.87
C ILE A 116 24.56 -20.92 0.65
N GLN A 117 25.18 -19.83 1.12
CA GLN A 117 25.17 -19.50 2.54
C GLN A 117 23.80 -19.02 3.01
N PHE A 118 23.09 -18.24 2.20
CA PHE A 118 21.70 -17.85 2.48
C PHE A 118 20.81 -19.08 2.75
N GLY A 119 20.87 -20.09 1.89
CA GLY A 119 20.06 -21.30 2.01
C GLY A 119 20.29 -22.04 3.34
N LYS A 120 21.53 -22.06 3.84
CA LYS A 120 21.88 -22.63 5.16
C LYS A 120 21.31 -21.82 6.31
N ASP A 121 21.33 -20.49 6.19
CA ASP A 121 20.85 -19.57 7.22
C ASP A 121 19.31 -19.42 7.23
N TYR A 122 18.65 -19.72 6.11
CA TYR A 122 17.23 -19.42 5.88
C TYR A 122 16.31 -20.03 6.96
N SER A 123 16.48 -21.32 7.28
CA SER A 123 15.64 -21.99 8.29
C SER A 123 15.73 -21.31 9.66
N LYS A 124 16.94 -20.94 10.08
CA LYS A 124 17.19 -20.21 11.34
C LYS A 124 16.57 -18.82 11.32
N LEU A 125 16.69 -18.08 10.20
CA LEU A 125 16.07 -16.77 10.04
C LEU A 125 14.54 -16.86 10.06
N ARG A 126 13.98 -17.87 9.40
CA ARG A 126 12.54 -18.12 9.37
C ARG A 126 12.01 -18.49 10.75
N ASP A 127 12.73 -19.33 11.49
CA ASP A 127 12.41 -19.64 12.88
C ASP A 127 12.45 -18.40 13.77
N SER A 128 13.43 -17.51 13.56
CA SER A 128 13.51 -16.23 14.26
C SER A 128 12.26 -15.38 13.99
N TYR A 129 11.87 -15.24 12.72
CA TYR A 129 10.64 -14.55 12.34
C TYR A 129 9.42 -15.15 13.06
N LEU A 130 9.23 -16.47 12.97
CA LEU A 130 8.07 -17.16 13.53
C LEU A 130 8.02 -17.11 15.07
N LYS A 131 9.17 -17.14 15.76
CA LYS A 131 9.26 -17.00 17.22
C LYS A 131 8.92 -15.58 17.69
N ASN A 132 9.23 -14.58 16.88
CA ASN A 132 8.91 -13.17 17.17
C ASN A 132 7.44 -12.82 16.90
N GLN A 133 6.65 -13.75 16.33
CA GLN A 133 5.20 -13.58 16.15
C GLN A 133 4.46 -14.03 17.41
N ASP A 134 3.68 -13.12 18.02
CA ASP A 134 2.73 -13.51 19.07
C ASP A 134 1.51 -14.18 18.42
N LYS A 135 1.49 -15.51 18.44
CA LYS A 135 0.39 -16.31 17.89
C LYS A 135 -0.95 -16.03 18.58
N LYS A 136 -0.93 -15.70 19.88
CA LYS A 136 -2.15 -15.40 20.64
C LYS A 136 -2.72 -14.07 20.19
N GLU A 137 -1.89 -13.04 20.11
CA GLU A 137 -2.27 -11.71 19.59
C GLU A 137 -2.83 -11.83 18.17
N ARG A 138 -2.14 -12.55 17.28
CA ARG A 138 -2.59 -12.79 15.90
C ARG A 138 -3.95 -13.47 15.82
N ASN A 139 -4.19 -14.50 16.64
CA ASN A 139 -5.48 -15.18 16.68
C ASN A 139 -6.60 -14.25 17.12
N ILE A 140 -6.34 -13.35 18.09
CA ILE A 140 -7.32 -12.35 18.52
C ILE A 140 -7.72 -11.44 17.35
N TYR A 141 -6.75 -10.94 16.56
CA TYR A 141 -7.05 -10.11 15.40
C TYR A 141 -7.80 -10.87 14.30
N HIS A 142 -7.41 -12.13 14.05
CA HIS A 142 -8.10 -12.96 13.08
C HIS A 142 -9.56 -13.22 13.47
N GLU A 143 -9.84 -13.55 14.74
CA GLU A 143 -11.20 -13.71 15.24
C GLU A 143 -12.02 -12.42 15.16
N LEU A 144 -11.39 -11.28 15.43
CA LEU A 144 -12.04 -9.97 15.30
C LEU A 144 -12.41 -9.68 13.85
N PHE A 145 -11.52 -10.00 12.90
CA PHE A 145 -11.80 -9.93 11.48
C PHE A 145 -12.94 -10.86 11.05
N LEU A 146 -12.97 -12.12 11.49
CA LEU A 146 -14.07 -13.03 11.15
C LEU A 146 -15.43 -12.51 11.66
N LYS A 147 -15.47 -11.92 12.85
CA LYS A 147 -16.68 -11.29 13.40
C LYS A 147 -17.11 -10.06 12.59
N ASP A 148 -16.14 -9.28 12.14
CA ASP A 148 -16.35 -8.11 11.29
C ASP A 148 -16.90 -8.50 9.89
N GLN A 149 -16.30 -9.49 9.22
CA GLN A 149 -16.76 -9.96 7.92
C GLN A 149 -18.14 -10.61 8.00
N LYS A 150 -18.41 -11.43 9.02
CA LYS A 150 -19.75 -11.98 9.25
C LYS A 150 -20.82 -10.90 9.38
N ALA A 151 -20.47 -9.73 9.93
CA ALA A 151 -21.38 -8.59 10.01
C ALA A 151 -21.55 -7.91 8.63
N ALA A 152 -20.47 -7.79 7.86
CA ALA A 152 -20.49 -7.27 6.50
C ALA A 152 -21.32 -8.14 5.54
N ASP A 153 -21.34 -9.46 5.72
CA ASP A 153 -22.16 -10.37 4.89
C ASP A 153 -23.66 -10.17 5.14
N ILE A 154 -24.05 -9.68 6.32
CA ILE A 154 -25.45 -9.40 6.69
C ILE A 154 -25.91 -8.02 6.17
N TRP A 155 -25.03 -7.23 5.55
CA TRP A 155 -25.26 -5.85 5.10
C TRP A 155 -26.45 -5.68 4.12
N GLY A 156 -26.89 -6.77 3.48
CA GLY A 156 -28.11 -6.82 2.65
C GLY A 156 -29.44 -6.99 3.42
N ILE A 157 -29.42 -7.26 4.73
CA ILE A 157 -30.60 -7.52 5.56
C ILE A 157 -30.94 -6.26 6.38
N CYS A 158 -32.22 -5.89 6.41
CA CYS A 158 -32.82 -4.59 6.79
C CYS A 158 -32.54 -4.00 8.20
N ASN A 159 -31.47 -4.39 8.90
CA ASN A 159 -31.15 -3.88 10.24
C ASN A 159 -29.75 -3.22 10.28
N ARG A 160 -29.64 -2.04 9.65
CA ARG A 160 -28.40 -1.23 9.70
C ARG A 160 -27.98 -0.87 11.13
N ASP A 161 -28.94 -0.76 12.03
CA ASP A 161 -28.70 -0.40 13.43
C ASP A 161 -27.92 -1.47 14.20
N SER A 162 -28.23 -2.76 13.96
CA SER A 162 -27.49 -3.86 14.57
C SER A 162 -26.06 -3.96 14.03
N LEU A 163 -25.88 -3.71 12.74
CA LEU A 163 -24.57 -3.67 12.09
C LEU A 163 -23.66 -2.59 12.69
N TYR A 164 -24.18 -1.38 12.88
CA TYR A 164 -23.42 -0.26 13.44
C TYR A 164 -22.95 -0.58 14.87
N LYS A 165 -23.78 -1.28 15.65
CA LYS A 165 -23.42 -1.79 16.98
C LYS A 165 -22.27 -2.78 16.93
N VAL A 166 -22.24 -3.68 15.94
CA VAL A 166 -21.14 -4.63 15.78
C VAL A 166 -19.84 -3.92 15.43
N TYR A 167 -19.83 -3.04 14.43
CA TYR A 167 -18.63 -2.31 14.04
C TYR A 167 -18.09 -1.42 15.16
N PHE A 168 -18.97 -0.71 15.89
CA PHE A 168 -18.53 0.10 17.01
C PHE A 168 -18.00 -0.76 18.18
N LYS A 169 -18.64 -1.89 18.50
CA LYS A 169 -18.13 -2.83 19.53
C LYS A 169 -16.76 -3.39 19.14
N ASN A 170 -16.60 -3.75 17.88
CA ASN A 170 -15.34 -4.22 17.31
C ASN A 170 -14.26 -3.14 17.41
N ALA A 171 -14.57 -1.88 17.06
CA ALA A 171 -13.67 -0.73 17.20
C ALA A 171 -13.24 -0.45 18.64
N ASN A 172 -14.15 -0.57 19.61
CA ASN A 172 -13.80 -0.49 21.03
C ASN A 172 -12.85 -1.62 21.44
N ARG A 173 -13.12 -2.86 21.00
CA ARG A 173 -12.22 -3.98 21.27
C ARG A 173 -10.84 -3.73 20.67
N LEU A 174 -10.76 -3.21 19.45
CA LEU A 174 -9.49 -2.85 18.85
C LEU A 174 -8.76 -1.77 19.65
N HIS A 175 -9.48 -0.80 20.20
CA HIS A 175 -8.87 0.29 20.98
C HIS A 175 -8.29 -0.26 22.28
N THR A 176 -8.98 -1.20 22.91
CA THR A 176 -8.45 -1.96 24.05
C THR A 176 -7.19 -2.73 23.66
N LEU A 177 -7.20 -3.45 22.53
CA LEU A 177 -6.03 -4.20 22.05
C LEU A 177 -4.84 -3.27 21.73
N TYR A 178 -5.08 -2.11 21.13
CA TYR A 178 -4.05 -1.11 20.91
C TYR A 178 -3.47 -0.58 22.23
N SER A 179 -4.31 -0.40 23.25
CA SER A 179 -3.84 0.01 24.58
C SER A 179 -3.01 -1.09 25.27
N GLU A 180 -3.30 -2.37 24.99
CA GLU A 180 -2.60 -3.53 25.55
C GLU A 180 -1.28 -3.83 24.81
N TYR A 181 -1.28 -3.79 23.47
CA TYR A 181 -0.19 -4.32 22.63
C TYR A 181 0.44 -3.27 21.68
N GLY A 182 -0.15 -2.08 21.54
CA GLY A 182 0.17 -1.15 20.47
C GLY A 182 -0.38 -1.61 19.11
N LEU A 183 0.18 -1.08 18.02
CA LEU A 183 -0.12 -1.62 16.69
C LEU A 183 0.60 -2.95 16.46
N PRO A 184 -0.06 -3.91 15.80
CA PRO A 184 0.55 -5.20 15.52
C PRO A 184 1.71 -5.08 14.52
N LYS A 185 2.81 -5.78 14.82
CA LYS A 185 4.03 -5.78 13.99
C LYS A 185 3.82 -6.33 12.57
N PHE A 186 2.77 -7.11 12.34
CA PHE A 186 2.49 -7.67 11.02
C PHE A 186 2.16 -6.61 9.96
N LEU A 187 1.93 -5.35 10.34
CA LEU A 187 1.73 -4.23 9.41
C LEU A 187 3.00 -3.81 8.66
N LEU A 188 4.17 -4.08 9.24
CA LEU A 188 5.48 -3.83 8.61
C LEU A 188 5.97 -5.01 7.77
N ASN A 189 5.31 -6.16 7.90
CA ASN A 189 5.73 -7.43 7.34
C ASN A 189 4.87 -7.84 6.14
N LYS A 190 5.40 -8.74 5.31
CA LYS A 190 4.63 -9.45 4.29
C LYS A 190 3.74 -10.48 4.97
N ASP A 191 2.55 -10.04 5.39
CA ASP A 191 1.65 -10.84 6.20
C ASP A 191 0.18 -10.72 5.74
N SER A 192 -0.53 -11.85 5.72
CA SER A 192 -1.94 -11.90 5.29
C SER A 192 -2.90 -11.18 6.25
N LEU A 193 -2.52 -11.01 7.52
CA LEU A 193 -3.33 -10.25 8.48
C LEU A 193 -3.33 -8.75 8.19
N ASN A 194 -2.36 -8.23 7.44
CA ASN A 194 -2.33 -6.80 7.09
C ASN A 194 -3.61 -6.40 6.33
N LEU A 195 -4.02 -7.18 5.32
CA LEU A 195 -5.25 -6.94 4.57
C LEU A 195 -6.51 -7.06 5.45
N GLN A 196 -6.54 -8.03 6.35
CA GLN A 196 -7.65 -8.22 7.30
C GLN A 196 -7.79 -7.03 8.24
N TYR A 197 -6.67 -6.53 8.73
CA TYR A 197 -6.59 -5.37 9.62
C TYR A 197 -7.00 -4.07 8.92
N TRP A 198 -6.58 -3.90 7.67
CA TRP A 198 -7.05 -2.80 6.82
C TRP A 198 -8.58 -2.83 6.63
N ALA A 199 -9.16 -4.01 6.34
CA ALA A 199 -10.61 -4.14 6.11
C ALA A 199 -11.43 -3.72 7.34
N PHE A 200 -10.98 -4.09 8.54
CA PHE A 200 -11.58 -3.66 9.79
C PHE A 200 -11.64 -2.13 9.91
N PHE A 201 -10.49 -1.49 9.70
CA PHE A 201 -10.38 -0.04 9.86
C PHE A 201 -11.20 0.70 8.82
N ARG A 202 -11.23 0.18 7.59
CA ARG A 202 -12.11 0.65 6.52
C ARG A 202 -13.58 0.61 6.96
N HIS A 203 -14.07 -0.48 7.56
CA HIS A 203 -15.45 -0.54 8.05
C HIS A 203 -15.72 0.48 9.16
N TYR A 204 -14.80 0.60 10.13
CA TYR A 204 -14.92 1.59 11.20
C TYR A 204 -14.98 3.04 10.68
N PHE A 205 -14.03 3.44 9.83
CA PHE A 205 -13.97 4.80 9.29
C PHE A 205 -15.11 5.07 8.32
N GLY A 206 -15.49 4.07 7.52
CA GLY A 206 -16.68 4.15 6.68
C GLY A 206 -17.92 4.51 7.49
N MET A 207 -18.09 3.83 8.62
CA MET A 207 -19.18 4.12 9.54
C MET A 207 -19.08 5.49 10.20
N LYS A 208 -17.91 5.83 10.75
CA LYS A 208 -17.64 7.14 11.34
C LYS A 208 -18.01 8.26 10.35
N ASN A 209 -17.57 8.13 9.10
CA ASN A 209 -17.79 9.12 8.06
C ASN A 209 -19.26 9.17 7.61
N ILE A 210 -19.94 8.03 7.47
CA ILE A 210 -21.39 7.99 7.16
C ILE A 210 -22.21 8.67 8.27
N VAL A 211 -21.97 8.35 9.54
CA VAL A 211 -22.67 8.94 10.69
C VAL A 211 -22.40 10.44 10.78
N THR A 212 -21.15 10.86 10.58
CA THR A 212 -20.77 12.27 10.63
C THR A 212 -21.44 13.07 9.51
N ASN A 213 -21.62 12.49 8.33
CA ASN A 213 -22.15 13.18 7.16
C ASN A 213 -23.67 13.00 6.94
N SER A 214 -24.39 12.29 7.82
CA SER A 214 -25.84 12.04 7.68
C SER A 214 -26.62 12.53 8.90
N ASP A 215 -27.37 13.62 8.73
CA ASP A 215 -28.20 14.18 9.80
C ASP A 215 -29.29 13.20 10.26
N LYS A 216 -29.85 12.41 9.34
CA LYS A 216 -30.84 11.36 9.64
C LYS A 216 -30.29 10.27 10.55
N ILE A 217 -29.05 9.82 10.31
CA ILE A 217 -28.40 8.79 11.13
C ILE A 217 -27.99 9.38 12.48
N ARG A 218 -27.50 10.62 12.49
CA ARG A 218 -27.14 11.36 13.71
C ARG A 218 -28.34 11.56 14.65
N ALA A 219 -29.53 11.73 14.09
CA ALA A 219 -30.79 11.85 14.83
C ALA A 219 -31.36 10.50 15.31
N SER A 220 -30.78 9.37 14.91
CA SER A 220 -31.26 8.04 15.33
C SER A 220 -30.87 7.73 16.80
N SER A 221 -31.48 6.69 17.39
CA SER A 221 -31.21 6.26 18.78
C SER A 221 -29.79 5.72 19.00
N ILE A 222 -28.99 5.59 17.94
CA ILE A 222 -27.60 5.14 17.99
C ILE A 222 -26.71 6.31 18.39
N LYS A 223 -26.68 6.63 19.68
CA LYS A 223 -25.71 7.55 20.28
C LYS A 223 -24.33 6.88 20.43
N MET A 224 -23.68 6.57 19.32
CA MET A 224 -22.28 6.09 19.33
C MET A 224 -21.34 7.27 19.19
N ASN A 225 -20.48 7.47 20.18
CA ASN A 225 -19.44 8.47 20.12
C ASN A 225 -18.19 7.91 19.42
N PHE A 226 -18.22 7.79 18.09
CA PHE A 226 -17.05 7.35 17.31
C PHE A 226 -15.80 8.22 17.61
N SER A 227 -16.00 9.51 17.87
CA SER A 227 -14.92 10.44 18.19
C SER A 227 -14.22 10.11 19.51
N SER A 228 -14.85 9.38 20.44
CA SER A 228 -14.22 9.03 21.73
C SER A 228 -13.05 8.05 21.58
N LEU A 229 -12.96 7.32 20.47
CA LEU A 229 -11.87 6.39 20.22
C LEU A 229 -10.65 7.06 19.59
N ALA A 230 -10.79 8.29 19.07
CA ALA A 230 -9.71 9.09 18.49
C ALA A 230 -8.80 8.35 17.48
N TRP A 231 -9.33 7.35 16.75
CA TRP A 231 -8.55 6.50 15.84
C TRP A 231 -7.80 7.27 14.76
N ASP A 232 -8.34 8.39 14.27
CA ASP A 232 -7.66 9.26 13.31
C ASP A 232 -6.34 9.84 13.88
N LYS A 233 -6.35 10.22 15.16
CA LYS A 233 -5.17 10.74 15.85
C LYS A 233 -4.18 9.62 16.18
N ILE A 234 -4.69 8.46 16.61
CA ILE A 234 -3.86 7.28 16.88
C ILE A 234 -3.14 6.86 15.60
N LEU A 235 -3.86 6.62 14.51
CA LEU A 235 -3.23 6.17 13.26
C LEU A 235 -2.27 7.22 12.68
N LEU A 236 -2.57 8.52 12.82
CA LEU A 236 -1.65 9.56 12.36
C LEU A 236 -0.35 9.54 13.18
N LYS A 237 -0.44 9.43 14.50
CA LYS A 237 0.72 9.27 15.38
C LYS A 237 1.56 8.05 14.97
N GLU A 238 0.91 6.91 14.77
CA GLU A 238 1.57 5.66 14.42
C GLU A 238 2.22 5.69 13.03
N LEU A 239 1.65 6.45 12.09
CA LEU A 239 2.29 6.76 10.80
C LEU A 239 3.60 7.54 11.02
N HIS A 240 3.58 8.63 11.80
CA HIS A 240 4.79 9.40 12.11
C HIS A 240 5.86 8.55 12.83
N HIS A 241 5.45 7.50 13.53
CA HIS A 241 6.34 6.57 14.24
C HIS A 241 6.83 5.39 13.38
N GLY A 242 6.45 5.34 12.10
CA GLY A 242 6.85 4.30 11.17
C GLY A 242 6.21 2.95 11.44
N ASN A 243 5.01 2.93 12.03
CA ASN A 243 4.24 1.70 12.26
C ASN A 243 3.16 1.46 11.19
N LEU A 244 2.93 2.44 10.31
CA LEU A 244 1.94 2.41 9.23
C LEU A 244 2.52 3.07 7.99
N THR A 245 2.04 2.67 6.81
CA THR A 245 2.34 3.40 5.58
C THR A 245 1.34 4.55 5.36
N PRO A 246 1.73 5.60 4.61
CA PRO A 246 0.83 6.69 4.23
C PRO A 246 -0.41 6.20 3.47
N GLU A 247 -0.27 5.14 2.68
CA GLU A 247 -1.35 4.53 1.90
C GLU A 247 -2.35 3.84 2.82
N PHE A 248 -1.89 3.06 3.80
CA PHE A 248 -2.79 2.46 4.79
C PHE A 248 -3.63 3.55 5.47
N TYR A 249 -2.96 4.58 5.98
CA TYR A 249 -3.61 5.69 6.68
C TYR A 249 -4.65 6.40 5.79
N SER A 250 -4.22 6.84 4.60
CA SER A 250 -5.08 7.60 3.69
C SER A 250 -6.28 6.81 3.19
N GLN A 251 -6.12 5.52 2.86
CA GLN A 251 -7.21 4.67 2.38
C GLN A 251 -8.25 4.43 3.48
N VAL A 252 -7.80 4.21 4.71
CA VAL A 252 -8.67 4.01 5.87
C VAL A 252 -9.44 5.29 6.20
N VAL A 253 -8.74 6.41 6.43
CA VAL A 253 -9.34 7.66 6.91
C VAL A 253 -10.25 8.31 5.85
N SER A 254 -9.93 8.11 4.56
CA SER A 254 -10.75 8.64 3.45
C SER A 254 -11.96 7.78 3.11
N TYR A 255 -12.11 6.58 3.69
CA TYR A 255 -13.17 5.67 3.29
C TYR A 255 -14.56 6.23 3.62
N HIS A 256 -15.42 6.40 2.61
CA HIS A 256 -16.68 7.15 2.67
C HIS A 256 -16.58 8.61 3.17
N ASN A 257 -15.38 9.21 3.14
CA ASN A 257 -15.23 10.64 3.41
C ASN A 257 -15.55 11.43 2.11
N PRO A 258 -16.63 12.23 2.07
CA PRO A 258 -17.03 12.94 0.85
C PRO A 258 -16.01 14.00 0.40
N ASN A 259 -15.16 14.46 1.32
CA ASN A 259 -14.14 15.46 0.99
C ASN A 259 -12.93 14.84 0.28
N HIS A 260 -12.73 13.52 0.38
CA HIS A 260 -11.59 12.79 -0.15
C HIS A 260 -10.26 13.51 0.14
N PRO A 261 -9.86 13.65 1.43
CA PRO A 261 -8.80 14.56 1.84
C PRO A 261 -7.43 14.28 1.21
N TYR A 262 -7.18 13.03 0.83
CA TYR A 262 -5.95 12.59 0.18
C TYR A 262 -6.16 12.26 -1.32
N GLY A 263 -7.38 12.47 -1.84
CA GLY A 263 -7.77 12.13 -3.20
C GLY A 263 -7.63 10.64 -3.52
N LYS A 264 -7.81 10.31 -4.80
CA LYS A 264 -7.44 9.00 -5.37
C LYS A 264 -6.88 9.22 -6.78
N PHE A 265 -5.85 8.45 -7.13
CA PHE A 265 -5.38 8.37 -8.51
C PHE A 265 -6.34 7.51 -9.33
N ALA A 266 -6.62 7.97 -10.55
CA ALA A 266 -7.18 7.17 -11.62
C ALA A 266 -6.16 7.11 -12.77
N ILE A 267 -6.35 6.16 -13.67
CA ILE A 267 -5.56 6.04 -14.89
C ILE A 267 -6.38 6.64 -16.01
N ARG A 268 -5.87 7.69 -16.64
CA ARG A 268 -6.46 8.26 -17.85
C ARG A 268 -5.88 7.56 -19.07
N LEU A 269 -6.76 7.05 -19.91
CA LEU A 269 -6.44 6.39 -21.17
C LEU A 269 -7.04 7.23 -22.30
N ASP A 270 -6.21 8.05 -22.96
CA ASP A 270 -6.64 8.86 -24.10
C ASP A 270 -6.38 8.10 -25.40
N PHE A 271 -7.44 7.60 -26.03
CA PHE A 271 -7.38 6.82 -27.25
C PHE A 271 -7.04 7.66 -28.50
N GLN A 272 -7.23 8.98 -28.44
CA GLN A 272 -6.87 9.88 -29.53
C GLN A 272 -5.37 10.15 -29.55
N THR A 273 -4.78 10.47 -28.39
CA THR A 273 -3.34 10.73 -28.30
C THR A 273 -2.50 9.47 -28.03
N GLU A 274 -3.15 8.33 -27.77
CA GLU A 274 -2.51 7.07 -27.35
C GLU A 274 -1.63 7.25 -26.10
N ARG A 275 -2.15 7.95 -25.09
CA ARG A 275 -1.42 8.26 -23.85
C ARG A 275 -2.07 7.64 -22.63
N VAL A 276 -1.22 7.11 -21.75
CA VAL A 276 -1.58 6.68 -20.40
C VAL A 276 -0.98 7.65 -19.41
N GLU A 277 -1.81 8.21 -18.53
CA GLU A 277 -1.35 9.19 -17.54
C GLU A 277 -2.04 8.95 -16.19
N LEU A 278 -1.34 9.29 -15.10
CA LEU A 278 -1.99 9.39 -13.80
C LEU A 278 -2.87 10.64 -13.78
N PHE A 279 -4.11 10.45 -13.35
CA PHE A 279 -5.13 11.48 -13.41
C PHE A 279 -5.87 11.59 -12.08
N THR A 280 -6.32 12.81 -11.78
CA THR A 280 -7.27 13.05 -10.70
C THR A 280 -8.34 14.01 -11.21
N PRO A 281 -9.65 13.71 -11.03
CA PRO A 281 -10.75 14.55 -11.52
C PRO A 281 -10.99 15.78 -10.61
N LEU A 282 -9.91 16.37 -10.07
CA LEU A 282 -9.97 17.50 -9.15
C LEU A 282 -9.67 18.79 -9.91
N ASN A 283 -10.40 19.87 -9.60
CA ASN A 283 -10.03 21.20 -10.06
C ASN A 283 -8.71 21.66 -9.38
N LYS A 284 -8.10 22.72 -9.91
CA LYS A 284 -6.78 23.20 -9.46
C LYS A 284 -6.72 23.51 -7.96
N ASP A 285 -7.73 24.16 -7.42
CA ASP A 285 -7.76 24.55 -6.00
C ASP A 285 -7.88 23.34 -5.08
N LYS A 286 -8.78 22.41 -5.41
CA LYS A 286 -8.94 21.16 -4.66
C LYS A 286 -7.69 20.28 -4.79
N ALA A 287 -7.06 20.22 -5.97
CA ALA A 287 -5.81 19.50 -6.17
C ALA A 287 -4.67 20.05 -5.29
N SER A 288 -4.55 21.38 -5.17
CA SER A 288 -3.56 22.01 -4.29
C SER A 288 -3.78 21.65 -2.81
N TRP A 289 -5.03 21.74 -2.34
CA TRP A 289 -5.38 21.34 -0.97
C TRP A 289 -5.10 19.86 -0.70
N VAL A 290 -5.49 18.98 -1.63
CA VAL A 290 -5.21 17.55 -1.50
C VAL A 290 -3.71 17.27 -1.52
N ASN A 291 -2.93 17.93 -2.38
CA ASN A 291 -1.48 17.75 -2.42
C ASN A 291 -0.82 18.15 -1.10
N LYS A 292 -1.27 19.24 -0.47
CA LYS A 292 -0.80 19.63 0.87
C LYS A 292 -1.09 18.54 1.91
N ASN A 293 -2.28 17.94 1.86
CA ASN A 293 -2.62 16.84 2.77
C ASN A 293 -1.79 15.59 2.50
N ARG A 294 -1.59 15.23 1.22
CA ARG A 294 -0.78 14.07 0.80
C ARG A 294 0.67 14.23 1.29
N ASP A 295 1.27 15.38 1.03
CA ASP A 295 2.61 15.74 1.50
C ASP A 295 2.74 15.66 3.03
N SER A 296 1.75 16.14 3.77
CA SER A 296 1.76 16.10 5.24
C SER A 296 1.80 14.70 5.86
N ILE A 297 1.50 13.66 5.08
CA ILE A 297 1.53 12.26 5.52
C ILE A 297 2.56 11.43 4.76
N GLY A 298 3.39 12.02 3.89
CA GLY A 298 4.41 11.29 3.13
C GLY A 298 3.90 10.62 1.86
N LEU A 299 2.74 11.01 1.33
CA LEU A 299 2.24 10.54 0.03
C LEU A 299 2.73 11.41 -1.11
N MET A 300 3.01 10.78 -2.26
CA MET A 300 3.35 11.47 -3.50
C MET A 300 2.24 12.46 -3.92
N PRO A 301 2.50 13.75 -4.10
CA PRO A 301 1.50 14.75 -4.49
C PRO A 301 1.02 14.52 -5.92
N TYR A 302 -0.19 14.96 -6.32
CA TYR A 302 -0.63 14.94 -7.72
C TYR A 302 0.18 15.91 -8.59
N THR A 303 1.08 15.37 -9.40
CA THR A 303 1.80 16.13 -10.42
C THR A 303 1.77 15.38 -11.76
N PRO A 304 1.85 16.06 -12.92
CA PRO A 304 1.96 15.39 -14.21
C PRO A 304 3.16 14.45 -14.32
N LEU A 305 4.28 14.79 -13.66
CA LEU A 305 5.52 13.99 -13.64
C LEU A 305 5.32 12.61 -13.04
N ASN A 306 4.31 12.44 -12.18
CA ASN A 306 4.01 11.15 -11.58
C ASN A 306 3.58 10.08 -12.59
N SER A 307 3.17 10.44 -13.81
CA SER A 307 2.81 9.44 -14.82
C SER A 307 3.99 8.51 -15.15
N ASP A 308 5.22 8.93 -14.83
CA ASP A 308 6.41 8.09 -14.96
C ASP A 308 6.34 6.81 -14.13
N VAL A 309 5.62 6.79 -13.00
CA VAL A 309 5.42 5.55 -12.22
C VAL A 309 4.64 4.48 -13.00
N LEU A 310 3.94 4.85 -14.07
CA LEU A 310 3.26 3.88 -14.92
C LEU A 310 4.22 3.17 -15.89
N LYS A 311 5.44 3.70 -16.11
CA LYS A 311 6.47 3.10 -16.97
C LYS A 311 6.90 1.71 -16.50
N THR A 312 6.79 1.45 -15.19
CA THR A 312 7.13 0.17 -14.53
C THR A 312 5.93 -0.75 -14.35
N THR A 313 4.86 -0.50 -15.12
CA THR A 313 3.62 -1.28 -15.12
C THR A 313 3.22 -1.65 -16.55
N TRP A 314 2.31 -2.60 -16.70
CA TRP A 314 1.82 -2.99 -18.03
C TRP A 314 1.15 -1.83 -18.79
N TYR A 315 0.71 -0.78 -18.09
CA TYR A 315 0.16 0.42 -18.72
C TYR A 315 1.17 1.15 -19.62
N ALA A 316 2.47 0.99 -19.40
CA ALA A 316 3.50 1.47 -20.34
C ALA A 316 3.35 0.87 -21.75
N ASN A 317 2.72 -0.31 -21.85
CA ASN A 317 2.51 -1.09 -23.06
C ASN A 317 1.01 -1.17 -23.42
N TYR A 318 0.19 -0.20 -22.98
CA TYR A 318 -1.25 -0.27 -23.16
C TYR A 318 -1.65 -0.40 -24.65
N PRO A 319 -2.52 -1.37 -25.02
CA PRO A 319 -2.72 -1.79 -26.42
C PRO A 319 -3.72 -0.90 -27.17
N PHE A 320 -3.43 0.40 -27.26
CA PHE A 320 -4.34 1.38 -27.88
C PHE A 320 -4.72 1.02 -29.32
N LYS A 321 -3.77 0.57 -30.13
CA LYS A 321 -3.98 0.32 -31.56
C LYS A 321 -4.85 -0.91 -31.77
N GLU A 322 -4.55 -1.97 -31.03
CA GLU A 322 -5.26 -3.24 -31.03
C GLU A 322 -6.71 -3.04 -30.60
N ILE A 323 -6.95 -2.33 -29.48
CA ILE A 323 -8.30 -2.02 -29.01
C ILE A 323 -9.06 -1.19 -30.05
N LYS A 324 -8.46 -0.13 -30.61
CA LYS A 324 -9.12 0.70 -31.63
C LYS A 324 -9.52 -0.11 -32.86
N GLN A 325 -8.62 -0.94 -33.37
CA GLN A 325 -8.91 -1.78 -34.52
C GLN A 325 -9.98 -2.82 -34.20
N ALA A 326 -9.93 -3.43 -33.02
CA ALA A 326 -10.95 -4.37 -32.58
C ALA A 326 -12.33 -3.70 -32.49
N TYR A 327 -12.39 -2.46 -31.97
CA TYR A 327 -13.64 -1.70 -31.88
C TYR A 327 -14.21 -1.32 -33.26
N LEU A 328 -13.35 -0.84 -34.17
CA LEU A 328 -13.75 -0.48 -35.54
C LEU A 328 -14.27 -1.69 -36.33
N ASN A 329 -13.73 -2.88 -36.06
CA ASN A 329 -14.05 -4.11 -36.79
C ASN A 329 -15.06 -5.04 -36.06
N CYS A 330 -15.55 -4.67 -34.87
CA CYS A 330 -16.46 -5.53 -34.11
C CYS A 330 -17.90 -5.49 -34.67
N GLY A 331 -18.18 -6.29 -35.70
CA GLY A 331 -19.52 -6.40 -36.30
C GLY A 331 -20.60 -6.97 -35.37
N THR A 332 -20.20 -7.64 -34.29
CA THR A 332 -21.11 -8.26 -33.31
C THR A 332 -21.41 -7.37 -32.10
N CYS A 333 -20.60 -6.32 -31.85
CA CYS A 333 -20.76 -5.44 -30.70
C CYS A 333 -21.95 -4.50 -30.91
N LYS A 334 -22.95 -4.57 -30.02
CA LYS A 334 -24.19 -3.78 -30.09
C LYS A 334 -24.40 -2.91 -28.85
N THR A 335 -23.70 -3.19 -27.77
CA THR A 335 -23.80 -2.53 -26.46
C THR A 335 -22.43 -2.06 -25.98
N ASP A 336 -22.40 -1.14 -25.00
CA ASP A 336 -21.15 -0.75 -24.36
C ASP A 336 -20.42 -1.92 -23.70
N ASP A 337 -21.17 -2.90 -23.18
CA ASP A 337 -20.64 -4.09 -22.52
C ASP A 337 -19.91 -4.99 -23.52
N ASP A 338 -20.45 -5.21 -24.72
CA ASP A 338 -19.77 -6.00 -25.78
C ASP A 338 -18.38 -5.42 -26.11
N TYR A 339 -18.31 -4.10 -26.23
CA TYR A 339 -17.04 -3.40 -26.46
C TYR A 339 -16.10 -3.50 -25.26
N PHE A 340 -16.64 -3.37 -24.05
CA PHE A 340 -15.85 -3.45 -22.82
C PHE A 340 -15.25 -4.84 -22.60
N GLU A 341 -16.02 -5.91 -22.86
CA GLU A 341 -15.52 -7.30 -22.82
C GLU A 341 -14.38 -7.51 -23.83
N LEU A 342 -14.53 -6.99 -25.06
CA LEU A 342 -13.50 -7.05 -26.08
C LEU A 342 -12.21 -6.35 -25.63
N MET A 343 -12.33 -5.16 -25.04
CA MET A 343 -11.19 -4.42 -24.49
C MET A 343 -10.52 -5.19 -23.35
N ILE A 344 -11.27 -5.69 -22.37
CA ILE A 344 -10.74 -6.47 -21.24
C ILE A 344 -9.94 -7.68 -21.73
N LYS A 345 -10.43 -8.36 -22.77
CA LYS A 345 -9.72 -9.51 -23.35
C LYS A 345 -8.35 -9.11 -23.87
N ILE A 346 -8.29 -8.05 -24.68
CA ILE A 346 -7.03 -7.54 -25.27
C ILE A 346 -6.08 -7.06 -24.16
N GLU A 347 -6.59 -6.29 -23.19
CA GLU A 347 -5.80 -5.83 -22.04
C GLU A 347 -5.20 -6.99 -21.26
N LYS A 348 -5.97 -8.05 -21.00
CA LYS A 348 -5.49 -9.24 -20.28
C LYS A 348 -4.40 -9.97 -21.05
N GLU A 349 -4.53 -10.07 -22.37
CA GLU A 349 -3.48 -10.67 -23.23
C GLU A 349 -2.19 -9.84 -23.16
N THR A 350 -2.29 -8.52 -23.22
CA THR A 350 -1.15 -7.59 -23.08
C THR A 350 -0.52 -7.65 -21.70
N GLU A 351 -1.32 -7.65 -20.63
CA GLU A 351 -0.83 -7.77 -19.25
C GLU A 351 -0.08 -9.09 -19.04
N LEU A 352 -0.61 -10.21 -19.55
CA LEU A 352 0.07 -11.52 -19.48
C LEU A 352 1.38 -11.56 -20.28
N LYS A 353 1.45 -10.85 -21.41
CA LYS A 353 2.68 -10.73 -22.19
C LYS A 353 3.72 -9.89 -21.43
N TYR A 354 3.31 -8.71 -20.95
CA TYR A 354 4.16 -7.83 -20.16
C TYR A 354 4.73 -8.55 -18.92
N ALA A 355 3.90 -9.35 -18.24
CA ALA A 355 4.31 -10.08 -17.06
C ALA A 355 5.44 -11.11 -17.32
N LYS A 356 5.58 -11.59 -18.56
CA LYS A 356 6.65 -12.51 -18.99
C LYS A 356 7.91 -11.79 -19.46
N ASP A 357 7.75 -10.63 -20.09
CA ASP A 357 8.83 -9.95 -20.81
C ASP A 357 9.58 -8.92 -19.93
N ASP A 358 8.94 -8.36 -18.90
CA ASP A 358 9.53 -7.23 -18.17
C ASP A 358 10.33 -7.66 -16.92
N ILE A 359 11.62 -7.34 -16.96
CA ILE A 359 12.60 -7.45 -15.87
C ILE A 359 12.19 -6.60 -14.65
N LEU A 360 11.38 -5.55 -14.86
CA LEU A 360 10.86 -4.67 -13.80
C LEU A 360 9.56 -5.19 -13.19
N ASN A 361 8.91 -6.20 -13.78
CA ASN A 361 7.76 -6.84 -13.15
C ASN A 361 8.21 -7.50 -11.84
N GLY A 362 7.60 -7.10 -10.72
CA GLY A 362 8.06 -7.50 -9.39
C GLY A 362 9.24 -6.71 -8.81
N PHE A 363 9.94 -5.85 -9.58
CA PHE A 363 11.02 -5.00 -9.04
C PHE A 363 10.50 -4.04 -7.97
N LEU A 364 9.62 -3.12 -8.36
CA LEU A 364 8.99 -2.18 -7.44
C LEU A 364 7.77 -2.83 -6.82
N LEU A 365 7.82 -3.12 -5.53
CA LEU A 365 6.61 -3.36 -4.76
C LEU A 365 5.98 -2.02 -4.41
N ASP A 366 5.40 -1.35 -5.41
CA ASP A 366 4.64 -0.13 -5.23
C ASP A 366 3.12 -0.39 -5.21
N ASP A 367 2.38 0.65 -4.83
CA ASP A 367 0.92 0.61 -4.73
C ASP A 367 0.20 0.99 -6.04
N TYR A 368 0.94 1.38 -7.08
CA TYR A 368 0.36 1.86 -8.35
C TYR A 368 -0.06 0.71 -9.26
N ARG A 369 0.57 -0.47 -9.13
CA ARG A 369 0.13 -1.70 -9.83
C ARG A 369 -1.32 -2.08 -9.55
N GLY A 370 -1.85 -1.67 -8.40
CA GLY A 370 -3.23 -1.95 -7.98
C GLY A 370 -4.28 -0.95 -8.47
N LEU A 371 -3.89 0.07 -9.26
CA LEU A 371 -4.83 1.07 -9.76
C LEU A 371 -5.80 0.46 -10.78
N LYS A 372 -7.08 0.38 -10.39
CA LYS A 372 -8.17 -0.16 -11.20
C LYS A 372 -9.11 0.90 -11.76
N GLU A 373 -9.10 2.09 -11.18
CA GLU A 373 -10.00 3.17 -11.61
C GLU A 373 -9.45 3.78 -12.89
N ARG A 374 -10.24 3.69 -13.96
CA ARG A 374 -9.84 4.12 -15.31
C ARG A 374 -10.80 5.17 -15.83
N TRP A 375 -10.24 6.16 -16.50
CA TRP A 375 -10.96 7.21 -17.20
C TRP A 375 -10.64 7.09 -18.69
N LEU A 376 -11.63 6.64 -19.48
CA LEU A 376 -11.46 6.39 -20.90
C LEU A 376 -11.86 7.64 -21.70
N GLU A 377 -10.88 8.31 -22.32
CA GLU A 377 -11.13 9.47 -23.17
C GLU A 377 -11.15 9.09 -24.64
N ASN A 378 -12.03 9.74 -25.40
CA ASN A 378 -12.15 9.59 -26.86
C ASN A 378 -12.45 8.18 -27.39
N ILE A 379 -12.61 7.16 -26.53
CA ILE A 379 -12.86 5.77 -26.95
C ILE A 379 -14.17 5.58 -27.73
N HIS A 380 -15.18 6.42 -27.45
CA HIS A 380 -16.48 6.37 -28.12
C HIS A 380 -16.39 6.60 -29.65
N LYS A 381 -15.35 7.29 -30.12
CA LYS A 381 -15.13 7.57 -31.56
C LYS A 381 -14.91 6.28 -32.38
N TYR A 382 -14.56 5.18 -31.72
CA TYR A 382 -14.24 3.91 -32.36
C TYR A 382 -15.40 2.89 -32.29
N LYS A 383 -16.51 3.22 -31.60
CA LYS A 383 -17.66 2.32 -31.43
C LYS A 383 -18.69 2.50 -32.56
N LEU A 384 -18.35 2.07 -33.77
CA LEU A 384 -19.15 2.36 -34.98
C LEU A 384 -20.54 1.71 -35.01
N ASN A 385 -20.72 0.57 -34.33
CA ASN A 385 -21.96 -0.21 -34.37
C ASN A 385 -22.90 0.08 -33.19
N LEU A 386 -22.52 1.02 -32.31
CA LEU A 386 -23.37 1.43 -31.19
C LEU A 386 -24.53 2.29 -31.72
N PRO A 387 -25.80 1.94 -31.42
CA PRO A 387 -26.94 2.72 -31.86
C PRO A 387 -26.81 4.18 -31.40
N LYS A 388 -27.02 5.16 -32.29
CA LYS A 388 -26.92 6.59 -31.95
C LYS A 388 -27.82 7.03 -30.79
N ASN A 389 -28.86 6.26 -30.48
CA ASN A 389 -29.80 6.50 -29.39
C ASN A 389 -29.45 5.78 -28.08
N ALA A 390 -28.37 4.97 -28.07
CA ALA A 390 -27.93 4.20 -26.92
C ALA A 390 -26.86 4.92 -26.09
N SER A 391 -26.53 6.19 -26.38
CA SER A 391 -25.69 7.00 -25.48
C SER A 391 -26.47 7.35 -24.21
N CYS A 392 -26.55 6.39 -23.29
CA CYS A 392 -27.07 6.62 -21.96
C CYS A 392 -26.28 7.75 -21.29
N SER A 393 -27.06 8.63 -20.66
CA SER A 393 -26.66 9.71 -19.77
C SER A 393 -25.31 9.51 -19.10
N LYS A 394 -24.46 10.54 -19.16
CA LYS A 394 -23.20 10.64 -18.40
C LYS A 394 -23.38 10.03 -16.99
N PRO A 395 -22.48 9.14 -16.53
CA PRO A 395 -22.50 8.73 -15.14
C PRO A 395 -22.38 9.99 -14.28
N LYS A 396 -23.33 10.17 -13.36
CA LYS A 396 -23.30 11.24 -12.35
C LYS A 396 -22.30 10.92 -11.27
#